data_AF-A0A925LWL6-F1
#
_entry.id   AF-A0A925LWL6-F1
#
_cell.length_a   1.000
_cell.length_b   1.000
_cell.length_c   1.000
_cell.angle_alpha   90.00
_cell.angle_beta   90.00
_cell.angle_gamma   90.00
#
_symmetry.space_group_name_H-M   'P 1'
#
loop_
_entity.id
_entity.type
_entity.pdbx_description
1 polymer ?
#
loop_
_entity_poly.entity_id
_entity_poly.type
_entity_poly.pdbx_seq_one_letter_code
_entity_poly.pdbx_strand_id
1 'polypeptide(L)'
;MQAVDHAFLKNVRRMGCVEGISTLVLFGIAMPLKYMADLPLAVRIAGSVHGLLFVCLVVMLMLAITRVPISKSMALVGIVAAVVPFGPFVFDRWLAQKADA
;
A
#
# COMPACT_ATOMS: atom_id res chain seq x y z
N MET A 1 -1.24 -23.37 14.19
CA MET A 1 -0.80 -22.96 12.83
C MET A 1 -2.02 -22.44 12.09
N GLN A 2 -2.09 -21.14 11.78
CA GLN A 2 -3.07 -20.66 10.81
C GLN A 2 -2.67 -21.23 9.44
N ALA A 3 -3.60 -21.88 8.74
CA ALA A 3 -3.41 -22.18 7.33
C ALA A 3 -3.29 -20.84 6.58
N VAL A 4 -2.28 -20.71 5.72
CA VAL A 4 -2.05 -19.49 4.96
C VAL A 4 -3.12 -19.36 3.89
N ASP A 5 -3.95 -18.32 3.96
CA ASP A 5 -4.85 -17.98 2.86
C ASP A 5 -4.06 -17.32 1.71
N HIS A 6 -3.52 -18.16 0.82
CA HIS A 6 -2.68 -17.72 -0.31
C HIS A 6 -3.43 -16.81 -1.29
N ALA A 7 -4.73 -17.02 -1.48
CA ALA A 7 -5.54 -16.20 -2.37
C ALA A 7 -5.69 -14.78 -1.79
N PHE A 8 -5.98 -14.69 -0.49
CA PHE A 8 -6.06 -13.41 0.20
C PHE A 8 -4.71 -12.69 0.22
N LEU A 9 -3.60 -13.39 0.52
CA LEU A 9 -2.26 -12.81 0.48
C LEU A 9 -1.93 -12.20 -0.88
N LYS A 10 -2.22 -12.92 -1.97
CA LYS A 10 -1.99 -12.43 -3.34
C LYS A 10 -2.77 -11.14 -3.61
N ASN A 11 -4.00 -11.03 -3.09
CA ASN A 11 -4.81 -9.83 -3.22
C ASN A 11 -4.25 -8.65 -2.41
N VAL A 12 -3.80 -8.89 -1.16
CA VAL A 12 -3.13 -7.86 -0.34
C VAL A 12 -1.89 -7.32 -1.05
N ARG A 13 -1.07 -8.21 -1.61
CA ARG A 13 0.14 -7.84 -2.36
C ARG A 13 -0.16 -7.03 -3.62
N ARG A 14 -1.17 -7.46 -4.40
CA ARG A 14 -1.64 -6.70 -5.58
C ARG A 14 -2.14 -5.32 -5.19
N MET A 15 -2.93 -5.23 -4.12
CA MET A 15 -3.44 -3.96 -3.61
C MET A 15 -2.30 -3.05 -3.16
N GLY A 16 -1.31 -3.59 -2.43
CA GLY A 16 -0.12 -2.84 -2.02
C GLY A 16 0.71 -2.34 -3.19
N CYS A 17 0.82 -3.09 -4.29
CA CYS A 17 1.47 -2.63 -5.51
C CYS A 17 0.71 -1.48 -6.18
N VAL A 18 -0.62 -1.60 -6.32
CA VAL A 18 -1.48 -0.54 -6.89
C VAL A 18 -1.43 0.72 -6.03
N GLU A 19 -1.51 0.57 -4.71
CA GLU A 19 -1.39 1.66 -3.75
C GLU A 19 -0.01 2.33 -3.86
N GLY A 20 1.08 1.57 -3.89
CA GLY A 20 2.43 2.11 -4.06
C GLY A 20 2.63 2.85 -5.37
N ILE A 21 2.05 2.37 -6.48
CA ILE A 21 2.03 3.11 -7.75
C ILE A 21 1.25 4.42 -7.58
N SER A 22 0.09 4.41 -6.90
CA SER A 22 -0.69 5.63 -6.66
C SER A 22 0.06 6.66 -5.81
N THR A 23 0.86 6.21 -4.84
CA THR A 23 1.74 7.05 -4.01
C THR A 23 2.82 7.70 -4.88
N LEU A 24 3.44 6.94 -5.79
CA LEU A 24 4.42 7.48 -6.74
C LEU A 24 3.79 8.46 -7.73
N VAL A 25 2.57 8.21 -8.20
CA VAL A 25 1.84 9.16 -9.05
C VAL A 25 1.52 10.45 -8.28
N LEU A 26 1.05 10.34 -7.04
CA LEU A 26 0.71 11.49 -6.21
C LEU A 26 1.95 12.37 -5.92
N PHE A 27 3.02 11.76 -5.39
CA PHE A 27 4.21 12.52 -4.98
C PHE A 27 5.18 12.80 -6.13
N GLY A 28 5.31 11.90 -7.09
CA GLY A 28 6.25 12.02 -8.21
C GLY A 28 5.70 12.74 -9.43
N ILE A 29 4.38 12.86 -9.58
CA ILE A 29 3.76 13.53 -10.73
C ILE A 29 2.85 14.68 -10.28
N ALA A 30 1.84 14.39 -9.43
CA ALA A 30 0.85 15.41 -9.09
C ALA A 30 1.44 16.58 -8.29
N MET A 31 2.33 16.30 -7.34
CA MET A 31 3.03 17.34 -6.57
C MET A 31 3.93 18.23 -7.46
N PRO A 32 4.80 17.70 -8.35
CA PRO A 32 5.50 18.53 -9.33
C PRO A 32 4.57 19.36 -10.21
N LEU A 33 3.47 18.80 -10.74
CA LEU A 33 2.51 19.56 -11.54
C LEU A 33 1.86 20.71 -10.75
N LYS A 34 1.57 20.52 -9.47
CA LYS A 34 1.05 21.58 -8.59
C LYS A 34 2.03 22.75 -8.49
N TYR A 35 3.33 22.50 -8.29
CA TYR A 35 4.30 23.56 -8.05
C TYR A 35 4.92 24.15 -9.32
N MET A 36 5.07 23.35 -10.39
CA MET A 36 5.75 23.76 -11.63
C MET A 36 4.79 24.25 -12.71
N ALA A 37 3.57 23.73 -12.73
CA ALA A 37 2.56 24.02 -13.76
C ALA A 37 1.29 24.65 -13.17
N ASP A 38 1.28 24.98 -11.88
CA ASP A 38 0.15 25.55 -11.15
C ASP A 38 -1.18 24.78 -11.35
N LEU A 39 -1.08 23.43 -11.36
CA LEU A 39 -2.20 22.51 -11.55
C LEU A 39 -2.60 21.81 -10.24
N PRO A 40 -3.23 22.50 -9.26
CA PRO A 40 -3.64 21.89 -7.99
C PRO A 40 -4.72 20.81 -8.18
N LEU A 41 -5.46 20.83 -9.29
CA LEU A 41 -6.46 19.81 -9.62
C LEU A 41 -5.84 18.41 -9.75
N ALA A 42 -4.60 18.29 -10.25
CA ALA A 42 -3.90 17.02 -10.36
C ALA A 42 -3.73 16.35 -8.99
N VAL A 43 -3.35 17.13 -7.96
CA VAL A 43 -3.22 16.66 -6.57
C VAL A 43 -4.57 16.29 -5.99
N ARG A 44 -5.62 17.05 -6.28
CA ARG A 44 -6.97 16.72 -5.79
C ARG A 44 -7.44 15.36 -6.31
N ILE A 45 -7.29 15.10 -7.61
CA ILE A 45 -7.70 13.83 -8.22
C ILE A 45 -6.82 12.68 -7.73
N ALA A 46 -5.49 12.80 -7.88
CA ALA A 46 -4.55 11.76 -7.48
C ALA A 46 -4.62 11.48 -5.97
N GLY A 47 -4.77 12.52 -5.15
CA GLY A 47 -4.90 12.43 -3.70
C GLY A 47 -6.19 11.75 -3.27
N SER A 48 -7.33 12.04 -3.91
CA SER A 48 -8.58 11.33 -3.64
C SER A 48 -8.51 9.84 -4.02
N VAL A 49 -7.93 9.52 -5.17
CA VAL A 49 -7.73 8.12 -5.60
C VAL A 49 -6.80 7.39 -4.65
N HIS A 50 -5.64 7.96 -4.34
CA HIS A 50 -4.68 7.40 -3.40
C HIS A 50 -5.29 7.21 -2.00
N GLY A 51 -6.01 8.21 -1.47
CA GLY A 51 -6.65 8.11 -0.16
C GLY A 51 -7.65 6.95 -0.07
N LEU A 52 -8.44 6.72 -1.13
CA LEU A 52 -9.34 5.56 -1.19
C LEU A 52 -8.55 4.24 -1.19
N LEU A 53 -7.52 4.15 -2.03
CA LEU A 53 -6.66 2.96 -2.11
C LEU A 53 -5.96 2.67 -0.77
N PHE A 54 -5.46 3.70 -0.09
CA PHE A 54 -4.83 3.60 1.22
C PHE A 54 -5.78 3.03 2.27
N VAL A 55 -7.02 3.54 2.36
CA VAL A 55 -8.03 3.02 3.30
C VAL A 55 -8.36 1.55 3.00
N CYS A 56 -8.54 1.20 1.71
CA CYS A 56 -8.75 -0.19 1.31
C CYS A 56 -7.58 -1.09 1.74
N LEU A 57 -6.33 -0.64 1.54
CA LEU A 57 -5.14 -1.39 1.94
C LEU A 57 -5.05 -1.56 3.47
N VAL A 58 -5.36 -0.52 4.25
CA VAL A 58 -5.41 -0.58 5.72
C VAL A 58 -6.41 -1.64 6.17
N VAL A 59 -7.63 -1.64 5.63
CA VAL A 59 -8.65 -2.64 5.96
C VAL A 59 -8.16 -4.05 5.61
N MET A 60 -7.55 -4.23 4.44
CA MET A 60 -6.99 -5.52 4.03
C MET A 60 -5.86 -5.99 4.95
N LEU A 61 -4.97 -5.10 5.40
CA LEU A 61 -3.89 -5.43 6.35
C LEU A 61 -4.44 -5.78 7.74
N MET A 62 -5.50 -5.13 8.19
CA MET A 62 -6.16 -5.48 9.46
C MET A 62 -6.81 -6.86 9.39
N LEU A 63 -7.46 -7.20 8.27
CA LEU A 63 -8.00 -8.53 8.04
C LEU A 63 -6.89 -9.59 7.93
N ALA A 64 -5.77 -9.24 7.29
CA ALA A 64 -4.63 -10.11 7.10
C ALA A 64 -4.08 -10.69 8.42
N ILE A 65 -4.10 -9.92 9.52
CA ILE A 65 -3.67 -10.39 10.86
C ILE A 65 -4.39 -11.68 11.30
N THR A 66 -5.63 -11.89 10.84
CA THR A 66 -6.44 -13.08 11.20
C THR A 66 -6.50 -14.15 10.12
N ARG A 67 -6.02 -13.86 8.90
CA ARG A 67 -6.14 -14.73 7.72
C ARG A 67 -4.80 -15.27 7.22
N VAL A 68 -3.70 -14.60 7.57
CA VAL A 68 -2.33 -14.98 7.20
C VAL A 68 -1.41 -14.79 8.41
N PRO A 69 -0.28 -15.50 8.48
CA PRO A 69 0.60 -15.50 9.66
C PRO A 69 1.45 -14.23 9.76
N ILE A 70 0.82 -13.06 9.70
CA ILE A 70 1.47 -11.76 9.90
C ILE A 70 1.18 -11.25 11.32
N SER A 71 2.17 -10.62 11.95
CA SER A 71 1.96 -10.01 13.27
C SER A 71 1.26 -8.65 13.14
N LYS A 72 0.66 -8.17 14.24
CA LYS A 72 0.11 -6.81 14.33
C LYS A 72 1.17 -5.74 14.05
N SER A 73 2.41 -5.96 14.50
CA SER A 73 3.53 -5.06 14.23
C SER A 73 3.88 -5.02 12.74
N MET A 74 3.82 -6.15 12.04
CA MET A 74 4.00 -6.20 10.59
C MET A 74 2.92 -5.42 9.85
N ALA A 75 1.66 -5.60 10.23
CA ALA A 75 0.56 -4.84 9.65
C ALA A 75 0.75 -3.32 9.85
N LEU A 76 1.18 -2.90 11.05
CA LEU A 76 1.49 -1.50 11.33
C LEU A 76 2.63 -0.96 10.46
N VAL A 77 3.72 -1.72 10.31
CA VAL A 77 4.83 -1.37 9.41
C VAL A 77 4.35 -1.22 7.97
N GLY A 78 3.45 -2.10 7.51
CA GLY A 78 2.84 -2.00 6.17
C GLY A 78 2.03 -0.72 5.98
N ILE A 79 1.25 -0.32 6.98
CA ILE A 79 0.47 0.93 6.96
C ILE A 79 1.40 2.14 6.90
N VAL A 80 2.45 2.16 7.73
CA VAL A 80 3.42 3.26 7.73
C VAL A 80 4.19 3.30 6.40
N ALA A 81 4.55 2.15 5.87
CA ALA A 81 5.23 2.04 4.58
C ALA A 81 4.38 2.60 3.44
N ALA A 82 3.05 2.44 3.47
CA ALA A 82 2.13 2.97 2.46
C ALA A 82 2.13 4.50 2.32
N VAL A 83 2.45 5.22 3.39
CA VAL A 83 2.53 6.69 3.35
C VAL A 83 3.81 7.19 2.69
N VAL A 84 4.89 6.41 2.76
CA VAL A 84 6.21 6.82 2.28
C VAL A 84 6.37 6.42 0.80
N PRO A 85 6.84 7.32 -0.08
CA PRO A 85 7.18 6.94 -1.45
C PRO A 85 8.12 5.73 -1.45
N PHE A 86 7.83 4.74 -2.30
CA PHE A 86 8.54 3.46 -2.40
C PHE A 86 8.37 2.48 -1.22
N GLY A 87 7.80 2.88 -0.09
CA GLY A 87 7.60 2.02 1.07
C GLY A 87 6.79 0.74 0.79
N PRO A 88 5.68 0.77 0.02
CA PRO A 88 4.90 -0.43 -0.32
C PRO A 88 5.68 -1.52 -1.03
N PHE A 89 6.62 -1.14 -1.91
CA PHE A 89 7.40 -2.10 -2.68
C PHE A 89 8.43 -2.82 -1.80
N VAL A 90 9.04 -2.10 -0.85
CA VAL A 90 9.95 -2.68 0.14
C VAL A 90 9.18 -3.63 1.07
N PHE A 91 8.00 -3.20 1.52
CA PHE A 91 7.13 -4.01 2.36
C PHE A 91 6.63 -5.28 1.64
N ASP A 92 6.22 -5.19 0.39
CA ASP A 92 5.79 -6.36 -0.41
C ASP A 92 6.89 -7.42 -0.53
N ARG A 93 8.12 -6.99 -0.80
CA ARG A 93 9.27 -7.89 -0.89
C ARG A 93 9.56 -8.60 0.43
N TRP A 94 9.40 -7.89 1.55
CA TRP A 94 9.53 -8.48 2.88
C TRP A 94 8.39 -9.45 3.22
N LEU A 95 7.16 -9.12 2.80
CA LEU A 95 5.99 -9.95 2.99
C LEU A 95 6.11 -11.27 2.20
N ALA A 96 6.64 -11.22 0.97
CA ALA A 96 6.88 -12.38 0.13
C ALA A 96 7.85 -13.37 0.81
N GLN A 97 8.97 -12.87 1.36
CA GLN A 97 9.96 -13.71 2.04
C GLN A 97 9.40 -14.46 3.26
N LYS A 98 8.43 -13.88 3.97
CA LYS A 98 7.78 -14.50 5.14
C LYS A 98 6.61 -15.42 4.79
N ALA A 99 6.07 -15.30 3.58
CA ALA A 99 5.01 -16.19 3.10
C ALA A 99 5.56 -17.50 2.52
N ASP A 100 6.79 -17.47 2.03
CA ASP A 100 7.49 -18.63 1.45
C ASP A 100 8.37 -19.38 2.49
N ALA A 101 8.41 -18.92 3.75
CA ALA A 101 9.19 -19.47 4.87
C ALA A 101 8.28 -20.13 5.91
#